data_AF-A0A7J6HE48-F1
#
_entry.id   AF-A0A7J6HE48-F1
#
_cell.length_a   1.000
_cell.length_b   1.000
_cell.length_c   1.000
_cell.angle_alpha   90.00
_cell.angle_beta   90.00
_cell.angle_gamma   90.00
#
_symmetry.space_group_name_H-M   'P 1'
#
loop_
_entity.id
_entity.type
_entity.pdbx_description
1 polymer ?
#
loop_
_entity_poly.entity_id
_entity_poly.type
_entity_poly.pdbx_seq_one_letter_code
_entity_poly.pdbx_strand_id
1 'polypeptide(L)'
;MTHCVTNNTQNIGKDTIWKKIKDDQFPKGFEDVAHYKGKFYAFTFKGTLVCFKYPNPNAEITTFMELVAPNIRRALEGETRRRYLVVVSSCTGELLSVEREIILNEDGYERITKIFIVLKLDLGGDRGGKWIEKKSLGDIALFIGDNSSIAVLVSEFNIQPNCIYFTDDEIALPTKTDRNCDLRVVYNLDNQTFKFNYNLPSTMFHRIFNRPPIWIEPPISSIYVIQLKDMI
;
A
#
# COMPACT_ATOMS: atom_id res chain seq x y z
N MET A 1 10.26 -21.67 -0.94
CA MET A 1 11.64 -22.12 -1.18
C MET A 1 12.15 -21.27 -2.33
N THR A 2 12.82 -20.16 -2.01
CA THR A 2 13.15 -19.13 -3.02
C THR A 2 14.56 -19.40 -3.52
N HIS A 3 14.68 -19.78 -4.79
CA HIS A 3 15.96 -20.01 -5.45
C HIS A 3 16.54 -18.68 -5.93
N CYS A 4 17.78 -18.43 -5.53
CA CYS A 4 18.64 -17.35 -6.02
C CYS A 4 19.10 -17.62 -7.45
N VAL A 5 19.12 -16.57 -8.27
CA VAL A 5 20.01 -16.49 -9.44
C VAL A 5 20.80 -15.19 -9.29
N THR A 6 22.09 -15.32 -9.05
CA THR A 6 23.05 -14.22 -9.10
C THR A 6 23.72 -14.23 -10.47
N ASN A 7 23.78 -13.09 -11.15
CA ASN A 7 24.80 -12.84 -12.16
C ASN A 7 25.33 -11.41 -12.02
N ASN A 8 26.66 -11.34 -11.95
CA ASN A 8 27.50 -10.18 -11.70
C ASN A 8 27.38 -9.11 -12.80
N THR A 9 27.38 -7.82 -12.46
CA THR A 9 28.62 -7.02 -12.32
C THR A 9 28.33 -5.55 -11.94
N GLN A 10 29.22 -5.02 -11.09
CA GLN A 10 29.57 -3.62 -10.81
C GLN A 10 28.76 -2.81 -9.77
N ASN A 11 29.43 -2.62 -8.62
CA ASN A 11 29.24 -1.61 -7.56
C ASN A 11 27.91 -1.58 -6.78
N ILE A 12 27.67 -2.58 -5.91
CA ILE A 12 26.64 -2.47 -4.85
C ILE A 12 27.16 -3.16 -3.59
N GLY A 13 27.38 -2.41 -2.49
CA GLY A 13 27.81 -3.03 -1.24
C GLY A 13 28.19 -2.06 -0.12
N LYS A 14 27.32 -1.10 0.23
CA LYS A 14 27.38 -0.43 1.54
C LYS A 14 26.46 -1.07 2.59
N ASP A 15 25.50 -1.87 2.15
CA ASP A 15 24.58 -2.56 3.06
C ASP A 15 25.21 -3.85 3.57
N THR A 16 25.87 -3.75 4.73
CA THR A 16 26.61 -4.88 5.30
C THR A 16 25.75 -5.74 6.23
N ILE A 17 24.65 -5.23 6.78
CA ILE A 17 23.84 -5.92 7.78
C ILE A 17 22.37 -5.49 7.71
N TRP A 18 21.46 -6.44 7.52
CA TRP A 18 20.03 -6.26 7.82
C TRP A 18 19.79 -6.45 9.32
N LYS A 19 19.19 -5.46 9.98
CA LYS A 19 18.83 -5.55 11.41
C LYS A 19 17.32 -5.68 11.56
N LYS A 20 16.87 -6.80 12.13
CA LYS A 20 15.48 -6.96 12.55
C LYS A 20 15.20 -6.02 13.71
N ILE A 21 14.20 -5.17 13.57
CA ILE A 21 13.69 -4.35 14.68
C ILE A 21 12.95 -5.31 15.63
N LYS A 22 13.41 -5.38 16.88
CA LYS A 22 12.69 -6.10 17.94
C LYS A 22 11.56 -5.20 18.42
N ASP A 23 10.34 -5.72 18.36
CA ASP A 23 9.15 -5.05 18.85
C ASP A 23 8.32 -6.01 19.70
N ASP A 24 8.30 -5.75 21.00
CA ASP A 24 7.49 -6.48 21.97
C ASP A 24 6.10 -5.82 22.17
N GLN A 25 5.90 -4.59 21.66
CA GLN A 25 4.64 -3.84 21.80
C GLN A 25 3.59 -4.28 20.77
N PHE A 26 4.00 -4.57 19.53
CA PHE A 26 3.12 -5.07 18.47
C PHE A 26 3.60 -6.43 17.94
N PRO A 27 3.39 -7.52 18.69
CA PRO A 27 3.90 -8.86 18.34
C PRO A 27 3.31 -9.44 17.04
N LYS A 28 2.21 -8.86 16.54
CA LYS A 28 1.63 -9.22 15.24
C LYS A 28 2.31 -8.55 14.05
N GLY A 29 3.19 -7.56 14.29
CA GLY A 29 3.84 -6.77 13.25
C GLY A 29 3.00 -5.57 12.78
N PHE A 30 3.36 -5.07 11.60
CA PHE A 30 2.74 -3.92 10.96
C PHE A 30 2.03 -4.34 9.67
N GLU A 31 0.96 -3.63 9.35
CA GLU A 31 0.24 -3.80 8.09
C GLU A 31 0.96 -3.10 6.94
N ASP A 32 1.51 -1.92 7.20
CA ASP A 32 2.22 -1.13 6.22
C ASP A 32 3.17 -0.13 6.91
N VAL A 33 4.20 0.32 6.20
CA VAL A 33 5.21 1.25 6.68
C VAL A 33 5.60 2.24 5.58
N ALA A 34 5.72 3.51 5.93
CA ALA A 34 6.15 4.57 5.02
C ALA A 34 7.18 5.49 5.68
N HIS A 35 8.14 5.95 4.88
CA HIS A 35 9.06 7.02 5.27
C HIS A 35 8.44 8.38 4.94
N TYR A 36 8.21 9.21 5.96
CA TYR A 36 7.57 10.51 5.80
C TYR A 36 8.27 11.53 6.70
N LYS A 37 8.67 12.68 6.13
CA LYS A 37 9.32 13.79 6.87
C LYS A 37 10.45 13.35 7.83
N GLY A 38 11.32 12.45 7.35
CA GLY A 38 12.51 12.00 8.08
C GLY A 38 12.25 10.92 9.15
N LYS A 39 11.03 10.39 9.24
CA LYS A 39 10.66 9.34 10.19
C LYS A 39 9.93 8.20 9.49
N PHE A 40 10.03 6.99 10.04
CA PHE A 40 9.18 5.88 9.63
C PHE A 40 7.88 5.91 10.42
N TYR A 41 6.78 5.81 9.70
CA TYR A 41 5.44 5.63 10.24
C TYR A 41 4.94 4.26 9.83
N ALA A 42 4.26 3.57 10.74
CA ALA A 42 3.67 2.28 10.43
C ALA A 42 2.26 2.15 10.99
N PHE A 43 1.45 1.40 10.26
CA PHE A 43 0.17 0.93 10.76
C PHE A 43 0.34 -0.37 11.51
N THR A 44 -0.16 -0.40 12.73
CA THR A 44 -0.41 -1.67 13.42
C THR A 44 -1.63 -2.37 12.80
N PHE A 45 -1.76 -3.68 12.99
CA PHE A 45 -2.98 -4.42 12.59
C PHE A 45 -4.28 -3.94 13.28
N LYS A 46 -4.18 -3.06 14.28
CA LYS A 46 -5.34 -2.49 14.99
C LYS A 46 -5.86 -1.17 14.40
N GLY A 47 -5.21 -0.58 13.40
CA GLY A 47 -5.60 0.75 12.88
C GLY A 47 -4.74 1.90 13.36
N THR A 48 -3.93 1.66 14.38
CA THR A 48 -3.18 2.71 15.04
C THR A 48 -1.93 3.06 14.23
N LEU A 49 -1.72 4.36 14.00
CA LEU A 49 -0.49 4.88 13.39
C LEU A 49 0.54 5.11 14.49
N VAL A 50 1.72 4.53 14.30
CA VAL A 50 2.87 4.72 15.18
C VAL A 50 4.06 5.27 14.40
N CYS A 51 4.96 5.94 15.11
CA CYS A 51 6.23 6.43 14.56
C CYS A 51 7.39 5.75 15.28
N PHE A 52 8.40 5.34 14.51
CA PHE A 52 9.65 4.79 15.05
C PHE A 52 10.46 5.91 15.68
N LYS A 53 10.87 5.74 16.95
CA LYS A 53 12.00 6.49 17.50
C LYS A 53 13.25 5.71 17.21
N TYR A 54 14.17 6.30 16.46
CA TYR A 54 15.52 5.76 16.37
C TYR A 54 16.19 5.94 17.73
N PRO A 55 16.55 4.87 18.45
CA PRO A 55 17.47 5.03 19.56
C PRO A 55 18.82 5.52 19.02
N ASN A 56 19.59 6.17 19.89
CA ASN A 56 20.96 6.60 19.63
C ASN A 56 21.74 5.53 18.81
N PRO A 57 22.52 5.89 17.77
CA PRO A 57 23.26 4.94 16.91
C PRO A 57 24.08 3.87 17.65
N ASN A 58 24.41 4.12 18.92
CA ASN A 58 25.22 3.23 19.77
C ASN A 58 24.42 2.36 20.76
N ALA A 59 23.09 2.48 20.82
CA ALA A 59 22.25 1.66 21.68
C ALA A 59 21.78 0.39 20.94
N GLU A 60 21.52 -0.69 21.67
CA GLU A 60 20.74 -1.80 21.13
C GLU A 60 19.44 -1.25 20.55
N ILE A 61 19.10 -1.62 19.31
CA ILE A 61 17.91 -1.08 18.61
C ILE A 61 16.66 -1.70 19.25
N THR A 62 16.27 -1.18 20.41
CA THR A 62 14.90 -1.24 20.91
C THR A 62 14.23 0.01 20.39
N THR A 63 13.42 -0.14 19.33
CA THR A 63 12.69 1.01 18.81
C THR A 63 11.50 1.25 19.74
N PHE A 64 11.58 2.31 20.54
CA PHE A 64 10.39 2.83 21.19
C PHE A 64 9.51 3.44 20.11
N MET A 65 8.27 2.99 20.02
CA MET A 65 7.31 3.61 19.13
C MET A 65 6.44 4.60 19.87
N GLU A 66 6.12 5.70 19.21
CA GLU A 66 5.15 6.67 19.69
C GLU A 66 3.82 6.49 18.97
N LEU A 67 2.73 6.54 19.74
CA LEU A 67 1.40 6.72 19.19
C LEU A 67 1.33 8.06 18.47
N VAL A 68 1.00 8.04 17.18
CA VAL A 68 0.83 9.26 16.37
C VAL A 68 -0.64 9.59 16.22
N ALA A 69 -1.44 8.62 15.75
CA ALA A 69 -2.85 8.80 15.52
C ALA A 69 -3.62 7.52 15.87
N PRO A 70 -4.75 7.61 16.59
CA PRO A 70 -5.57 6.45 16.90
C PRO A 70 -6.28 5.92 15.64
N ASN A 71 -6.71 4.66 15.68
CA ASN A 71 -7.68 4.17 14.72
C ASN A 71 -9.01 4.92 14.89
N ILE A 72 -9.54 5.51 13.82
CA ILE A 72 -10.82 6.22 13.87
C ILE A 72 -12.01 5.28 13.66
N ARG A 73 -11.84 4.16 12.95
CA ARG A 73 -12.94 3.28 12.57
C ARG A 73 -12.71 1.86 13.08
N ARG A 74 -13.58 1.42 14.00
CA ARG A 74 -13.67 -0.01 14.35
C ARG A 74 -14.17 -0.77 13.13
N ALA A 75 -13.57 -1.91 12.82
CA ALA A 75 -14.14 -2.84 11.86
C ALA A 75 -15.46 -3.36 12.43
N LEU A 76 -16.52 -3.40 11.62
CA LEU A 76 -17.75 -4.09 12.01
C LEU A 76 -17.53 -5.60 11.90
N GLU A 77 -18.39 -6.39 12.55
CA GLU A 77 -18.33 -7.84 12.47
C GLU A 77 -18.50 -8.30 11.00
N GLY A 78 -17.56 -9.12 10.51
CA GLY A 78 -17.53 -9.57 9.11
C GLY A 78 -16.80 -8.62 8.14
N GLU A 79 -16.42 -7.41 8.55
CA GLU A 79 -15.62 -6.49 7.72
C GLU A 79 -14.13 -6.70 7.96
N THR A 80 -13.38 -6.91 6.88
CA THR A 80 -11.91 -6.81 6.91
C THR A 80 -11.49 -5.50 6.29
N ARG A 81 -10.49 -4.83 6.86
CA ARG A 81 -9.93 -3.62 6.27
C ARG A 81 -8.43 -3.79 6.07
N ARG A 82 -7.98 -3.45 4.86
CA ARG A 82 -6.56 -3.24 4.57
C ARG A 82 -6.27 -1.75 4.56
N ARG A 83 -5.17 -1.35 5.18
CA ARG A 83 -4.70 0.03 5.25
C ARG A 83 -3.34 0.16 4.58
N TYR A 84 -3.24 1.17 3.71
CA TYR A 84 -2.02 1.52 3.02
C TYR A 84 -1.61 2.95 3.37
N LEU A 85 -0.32 3.17 3.60
CA LEU A 85 0.28 4.47 3.80
C LEU A 85 0.80 4.99 2.46
N VAL A 86 0.32 6.17 2.05
CA VAL A 86 0.75 6.80 0.81
C VAL A 86 1.37 8.16 1.11
N VAL A 87 2.61 8.35 0.67
CA VAL A 87 3.28 9.64 0.75
C VAL A 87 3.09 10.36 -0.59
N VAL A 88 2.47 11.53 -0.54
CA VAL A 88 2.23 12.37 -1.72
C VAL A 88 3.39 13.34 -1.88
N SER A 89 4.53 12.83 -2.33
CA SER A 89 5.78 13.60 -2.46
C SER A 89 5.73 14.64 -3.59
N SER A 90 4.93 14.41 -4.62
CA SER A 90 4.92 15.17 -5.87
C SER A 90 4.18 16.52 -5.81
N CYS A 91 3.36 16.77 -4.78
CA CYS A 91 2.62 18.04 -4.69
C CYS A 91 2.39 18.53 -3.26
N THR A 92 1.60 17.82 -2.46
CA THR A 92 1.12 18.34 -1.17
C THR A 92 2.06 18.02 -0.01
N GLY A 93 2.95 17.04 -0.17
CA GLY A 93 3.77 16.52 0.92
C GLY A 93 2.93 15.94 2.06
N GLU A 94 1.75 15.39 1.72
CA GLU A 94 0.80 14.79 2.66
C GLU A 94 1.13 13.30 2.90
N LEU A 95 0.77 12.81 4.08
CA LEU A 95 0.69 11.37 4.37
C LEU A 95 -0.79 10.99 4.40
N LEU A 96 -1.16 10.03 3.55
CA LEU A 96 -2.52 9.51 3.44
C LEU A 96 -2.60 8.09 4.01
N SER A 97 -3.73 7.79 4.65
CA SER A 97 -4.24 6.44 4.85
C SER A 97 -5.24 6.15 3.75
N VAL A 98 -5.03 5.06 3.02
CA VAL A 98 -6.02 4.52 2.08
C VAL A 98 -6.56 3.24 2.68
N GLU A 99 -7.84 3.22 3.04
CA GLU A 99 -8.48 2.06 3.66
C GLU A 99 -9.36 1.35 2.64
N ARG A 100 -9.03 0.09 2.33
CA ARG A 100 -9.81 -0.83 1.49
C ARG A 100 -10.73 -1.64 2.39
N GLU A 101 -12.03 -1.46 2.28
CA GLU A 101 -13.02 -2.30 2.95
C GLU A 101 -13.31 -3.54 2.12
N ILE A 102 -13.18 -4.70 2.74
CA ILE A 102 -13.25 -6.01 2.12
C ILE A 102 -14.31 -6.82 2.84
N ILE A 103 -15.24 -7.36 2.06
CA ILE A 103 -16.18 -8.38 2.50
C ILE A 103 -15.88 -9.69 1.78
N LEU A 104 -16.31 -10.79 2.37
CA LEU A 104 -16.32 -12.07 1.67
C LEU A 104 -17.66 -12.22 0.94
N ASN A 105 -17.63 -12.85 -0.23
CA ASN A 105 -18.85 -13.28 -0.91
C ASN A 105 -19.64 -14.30 -0.05
N GLU A 106 -20.87 -14.62 -0.45
CA GLU A 106 -21.76 -15.51 0.32
C GLU A 106 -21.15 -16.88 0.60
N ASP A 107 -20.34 -17.40 -0.34
CA ASP A 107 -19.65 -18.68 -0.19
C ASP A 107 -18.39 -18.60 0.70
N GLY A 108 -17.99 -17.40 1.14
CA GLY A 108 -16.85 -17.16 2.01
C GLY A 108 -15.48 -17.32 1.35
N TYR A 109 -15.42 -17.48 0.03
CA TYR A 109 -14.18 -17.84 -0.68
C TYR A 109 -13.57 -16.71 -1.51
N GLU A 110 -14.35 -15.69 -1.88
CA GLU A 110 -13.89 -14.57 -2.69
C GLU A 110 -13.95 -13.25 -1.91
N ARG A 111 -12.88 -12.46 -2.04
CA ARG A 111 -12.79 -11.12 -1.46
C ARG A 111 -13.40 -10.13 -2.42
N ILE A 112 -14.37 -9.37 -1.93
CA ILE A 112 -14.99 -8.27 -2.69
C ILE A 112 -14.55 -6.96 -2.05
N THR A 113 -13.97 -6.09 -2.88
CA THR A 113 -13.69 -4.71 -2.47
C THR A 113 -14.98 -3.91 -2.50
N LYS A 114 -15.43 -3.43 -1.33
CA LYS A 114 -16.69 -2.68 -1.21
C LYS A 114 -16.50 -1.20 -1.44
N ILE A 115 -15.46 -0.62 -0.84
CA ILE A 115 -15.18 0.82 -0.89
C ILE A 115 -13.72 1.11 -0.54
N PHE A 116 -13.22 2.24 -1.04
CA PHE A 116 -12.01 2.87 -0.52
C PHE A 116 -12.34 4.17 0.22
N ILE A 117 -11.67 4.38 1.34
CA ILE A 117 -11.73 5.62 2.11
C ILE A 117 -10.33 6.20 2.14
N VAL A 118 -10.20 7.48 1.79
CA VAL A 118 -8.92 8.20 1.87
C VAL A 118 -8.95 9.16 3.04
N LEU A 119 -7.94 9.10 3.90
CA LEU A 119 -7.78 9.97 5.05
C LEU A 119 -6.43 10.66 5.00
N LYS A 120 -6.38 11.97 5.24
CA LYS A 120 -5.16 12.75 5.40
C LYS A 120 -4.76 12.81 6.86
N LEU A 121 -3.47 12.62 7.16
CA LEU A 121 -2.93 12.87 8.49
C LEU A 121 -2.84 14.37 8.77
N ASP A 122 -3.47 14.81 9.86
CA ASP A 122 -3.32 16.14 10.43
C ASP A 122 -2.58 16.04 11.77
N LEU A 123 -1.42 16.71 11.84
CA LEU A 123 -0.56 16.77 13.02
C LEU A 123 -0.68 18.10 13.78
N GLY A 124 -1.52 19.02 13.33
CA GLY A 124 -1.55 20.41 13.84
C GLY A 124 -2.34 20.63 15.13
N GLY A 125 -2.81 19.57 15.81
CA GLY A 125 -3.68 19.69 16.99
C GLY A 125 -2.99 19.35 18.31
N ASP A 126 -3.48 19.95 19.40
CA ASP A 126 -2.96 19.79 20.77
C ASP A 126 -3.13 18.38 21.37
N ARG A 127 -3.89 17.49 20.72
CA ARG A 127 -4.27 16.16 21.23
C ARG A 127 -3.63 14.99 20.48
N GLY A 128 -2.57 15.24 19.73
CA GLY A 128 -1.93 14.27 18.85
C GLY A 128 -2.51 14.26 17.43
N GLY A 129 -1.97 13.38 16.58
CA GLY A 129 -2.36 13.28 15.18
C GLY A 129 -3.79 12.73 15.02
N LYS A 130 -4.50 13.24 14.02
CA LYS A 130 -5.84 12.77 13.65
C LYS A 130 -5.93 12.54 12.14
N TRP A 131 -6.84 11.65 11.75
CA TRP A 131 -7.15 11.39 10.35
C TRP A 131 -8.36 12.22 9.92
N ILE A 132 -8.24 12.93 8.81
CA ILE A 132 -9.30 13.75 8.21
C ILE A 132 -9.68 13.13 6.87
N GLU A 133 -10.94 12.77 6.68
CA GLU A 133 -11.40 12.18 5.42
C GLU A 133 -11.26 13.16 4.25
N LYS A 134 -10.71 12.67 3.15
CA LYS A 134 -10.47 13.40 1.91
C LYS A 134 -11.33 12.79 0.82
N LYS A 135 -12.29 13.57 0.33
CA LYS A 135 -13.24 13.16 -0.73
C LYS A 135 -12.70 13.35 -2.14
N SER A 136 -11.64 14.15 -2.30
CA SER A 136 -11.00 14.38 -3.60
C SER A 136 -9.49 14.43 -3.46
N LEU A 137 -8.80 13.71 -4.34
CA LEU A 137 -7.36 13.71 -4.52
C LEU A 137 -6.88 14.85 -5.43
N GLY A 138 -7.80 15.63 -6.03
CA GLY A 138 -7.45 16.67 -6.99
C GLY A 138 -6.88 16.06 -8.27
N ASP A 139 -5.73 16.58 -8.71
CA ASP A 139 -4.98 16.16 -9.89
C ASP A 139 -4.07 14.95 -9.66
N ILE A 140 -4.33 14.19 -8.60
CA ILE A 140 -3.54 13.02 -8.20
C ILE A 140 -4.34 11.75 -8.44
N ALA A 141 -3.64 10.69 -8.83
CA ALA A 141 -4.12 9.32 -8.79
C ALA A 141 -3.25 8.48 -7.83
N LEU A 142 -3.88 7.54 -7.14
CA LEU A 142 -3.17 6.62 -6.24
C LEU A 142 -3.04 5.24 -6.89
N PHE A 143 -1.90 4.61 -6.72
CA PHE A 143 -1.67 3.23 -7.10
C PHE A 143 -1.36 2.43 -5.85
N ILE A 144 -2.22 1.45 -5.55
CA ILE A 144 -2.24 0.73 -4.29
C ILE A 144 -2.03 -0.76 -4.57
N GLY A 145 -1.12 -1.39 -3.83
CA GLY A 145 -0.83 -2.81 -3.94
C GLY A 145 -0.07 -3.29 -2.71
N ASP A 146 0.18 -4.60 -2.67
CA ASP A 146 0.80 -5.24 -1.50
C ASP A 146 2.26 -4.83 -1.27
N ASN A 147 3.00 -4.61 -2.37
CA ASN A 147 4.42 -4.27 -2.30
C ASN A 147 4.69 -2.78 -2.10
N SER A 148 3.88 -1.93 -2.73
CA SER A 148 4.10 -0.48 -2.72
C SER A 148 2.79 0.25 -2.95
N SER A 149 2.72 1.44 -2.36
CA SER A 149 1.65 2.38 -2.62
C SER A 149 2.25 3.73 -3.00
N ILE A 150 1.86 4.25 -4.16
CA ILE A 150 2.43 5.47 -4.74
C ILE A 150 1.33 6.46 -5.13
N ALA A 151 1.67 7.74 -5.08
CA ALA A 151 0.82 8.82 -5.54
C ALA A 151 1.50 9.53 -6.70
N VAL A 152 0.77 9.73 -7.80
CA VAL A 152 1.32 10.35 -9.01
C VAL A 152 0.45 11.51 -9.47
N LEU A 153 1.07 12.52 -10.08
CA LEU A 153 0.36 13.61 -10.73
C LEU A 153 -0.21 13.13 -12.06
N VAL A 154 -1.49 13.37 -12.29
CA VAL A 154 -2.16 12.95 -13.53
C VAL A 154 -1.62 13.70 -14.74
N SER A 155 -1.07 14.90 -14.59
CA SER A 155 -0.42 15.60 -15.71
C SER A 155 0.79 14.85 -16.29
N GLU A 156 1.41 13.95 -15.51
CA GLU A 156 2.57 13.16 -15.94
C GLU A 156 2.17 11.86 -16.66
N PHE A 157 0.90 11.47 -16.60
CA PHE A 157 0.42 10.17 -17.09
C PHE A 157 -0.96 10.29 -17.76
N ASN A 158 -1.25 9.49 -18.78
CA ASN A 158 -2.60 9.45 -19.38
C ASN A 158 -3.59 8.61 -18.53
N ILE A 159 -3.81 9.02 -17.28
CA ILE A 159 -4.68 8.36 -16.28
C ILE A 159 -5.80 9.31 -15.83
N GLN A 160 -6.75 8.79 -15.06
CA GLN A 160 -7.86 9.60 -14.56
C GLN A 160 -7.49 10.21 -13.20
N PRO A 161 -7.76 11.51 -12.98
CA PRO A 161 -7.60 12.12 -11.67
C PRO A 161 -8.64 11.57 -10.70
N ASN A 162 -8.38 11.76 -9.41
CA ASN A 162 -9.29 11.33 -8.34
C ASN A 162 -9.65 9.83 -8.37
N CYS A 163 -8.71 9.01 -8.82
CA CYS A 163 -8.87 7.56 -8.92
C CYS A 163 -7.84 6.81 -8.08
N ILE A 164 -8.25 5.66 -7.56
CA ILE A 164 -7.38 4.65 -6.96
C ILE A 164 -7.29 3.48 -7.95
N TYR A 165 -6.09 3.25 -8.45
CA TYR A 165 -5.74 2.06 -9.21
C TYR A 165 -5.23 1.03 -8.22
N PHE A 166 -5.95 -0.07 -8.07
CA PHE A 166 -5.54 -1.10 -7.14
C PHE A 166 -5.47 -2.46 -7.80
N THR A 167 -4.64 -3.28 -7.20
CA THR A 167 -4.49 -4.69 -7.53
C THR A 167 -4.80 -5.50 -6.30
N ASP A 168 -5.14 -6.77 -6.50
CA ASP A 168 -5.30 -7.64 -5.35
C ASP A 168 -3.98 -7.78 -4.57
N ASP A 169 -4.10 -7.85 -3.25
CA ASP A 169 -3.00 -7.94 -2.30
C ASP A 169 -3.08 -9.24 -1.51
N GLU A 170 -1.95 -9.70 -0.98
CA GLU A 170 -1.98 -10.83 -0.06
C GLU A 170 -2.45 -10.30 1.30
N ILE A 171 -3.68 -10.67 1.65
CA ILE A 171 -4.12 -10.64 3.03
C ILE A 171 -4.28 -12.11 3.35
N ALA A 172 -3.56 -12.61 4.36
CA ALA A 172 -3.53 -13.98 4.86
C ALA A 172 -4.91 -14.51 5.34
N LEU A 173 -5.92 -14.39 4.49
CA LEU A 173 -7.27 -14.86 4.60
C LEU A 173 -7.38 -16.15 3.80
N PRO A 174 -8.06 -17.17 4.34
CA PRO A 174 -8.28 -18.44 3.63
C PRO A 174 -9.22 -18.18 2.45
N THR A 175 -8.64 -17.91 1.28
CA THR A 175 -9.37 -17.58 0.06
C THR A 175 -9.04 -18.60 -1.01
N LYS A 176 -10.01 -18.94 -1.85
CA LYS A 176 -9.74 -19.68 -3.09
C LYS A 176 -9.33 -18.64 -4.13
N THR A 177 -8.12 -18.10 -4.03
CA THR A 177 -7.57 -17.09 -4.96
C THR A 177 -7.33 -17.62 -6.38
N ASP A 178 -7.88 -18.79 -6.73
CA ASP A 178 -7.58 -19.54 -7.94
C ASP A 178 -8.12 -18.92 -9.25
N ARG A 179 -9.02 -17.92 -9.23
CA ARG A 179 -9.70 -17.57 -10.50
C ARG A 179 -9.88 -16.11 -10.90
N ASN A 180 -9.91 -15.14 -9.99
CA ASN A 180 -10.09 -13.75 -10.37
C ASN A 180 -9.30 -12.85 -9.43
N CYS A 181 -8.00 -12.76 -9.65
CA CYS A 181 -7.23 -11.66 -9.09
C CYS A 181 -7.83 -10.36 -9.68
N ASP A 182 -8.23 -9.41 -8.84
CA ASP A 182 -8.67 -8.05 -9.21
C ASP A 182 -7.49 -7.28 -9.85
N LEU A 183 -7.06 -7.70 -11.04
CA LEU A 183 -5.72 -7.35 -11.52
C LEU A 183 -5.60 -5.90 -12.02
N ARG A 184 -6.71 -5.12 -12.04
CA ARG A 184 -6.78 -3.69 -12.42
C ARG A 184 -8.22 -3.22 -12.28
N VAL A 185 -8.57 -2.89 -11.04
CA VAL A 185 -9.81 -2.20 -10.76
C VAL A 185 -9.47 -0.74 -10.49
N VAL A 186 -10.13 0.15 -11.21
CA VAL A 186 -10.04 1.59 -10.99
C VAL A 186 -11.23 1.98 -10.13
N TYR A 187 -10.97 2.53 -8.95
CA TYR A 187 -11.99 3.08 -8.08
C TYR A 187 -12.00 4.60 -8.23
N ASN A 188 -13.13 5.16 -8.68
CA ASN A 188 -13.30 6.60 -8.79
C ASN A 188 -13.90 7.16 -7.50
N LEU A 189 -13.24 8.15 -6.88
CA LEU A 189 -13.67 8.71 -5.61
C LEU A 189 -14.89 9.63 -5.73
N ASP A 190 -15.11 10.28 -6.87
CA ASP A 190 -16.22 11.23 -7.06
C ASP A 190 -17.57 10.53 -6.95
N ASN A 191 -17.70 9.39 -7.62
CA ASN A 191 -18.95 8.63 -7.70
C ASN A 191 -18.90 7.29 -6.94
N GLN A 192 -17.75 6.95 -6.33
CA GLN A 192 -17.54 5.72 -5.56
C GLN A 192 -17.80 4.45 -6.38
N THR A 193 -17.46 4.47 -7.67
CA THR A 193 -17.67 3.33 -8.59
C THR A 193 -16.38 2.62 -8.96
N PHE A 194 -16.53 1.33 -9.27
CA PHE A 194 -15.46 0.49 -9.79
C PHE A 194 -15.55 0.39 -11.31
N LYS A 195 -14.41 0.56 -11.98
CA LYS A 195 -14.23 0.25 -13.39
C LYS A 195 -13.23 -0.88 -13.52
N PHE A 196 -13.70 -2.01 -14.04
CA PHE A 196 -12.85 -3.15 -14.36
C PHE A 196 -12.18 -2.92 -15.71
N ASN A 197 -10.85 -2.85 -15.71
CA ASN A 197 -10.09 -2.63 -16.92
C ASN A 197 -9.53 -3.97 -17.43
N TYR A 198 -10.42 -4.90 -17.83
CA TYR A 198 -9.98 -6.13 -18.48
C TYR A 198 -10.73 -6.60 -19.72
N ASN A 199 -9.91 -6.80 -20.76
CA ASN A 199 -9.98 -7.85 -21.77
C ASN A 199 -8.63 -8.63 -21.73
N LEU A 200 -8.25 -9.24 -20.59
CA LEU A 200 -7.12 -10.18 -20.61
C LEU A 200 -7.60 -11.56 -21.07
N PRO A 201 -6.93 -12.19 -22.04
CA PRO A 201 -7.25 -13.55 -22.43
C PRO A 201 -7.14 -14.49 -21.23
N SER A 202 -8.10 -15.39 -21.08
CA SER A 202 -8.11 -16.37 -19.99
C SER A 202 -6.83 -17.22 -19.92
N THR A 203 -6.14 -17.36 -21.06
CA THR A 203 -4.86 -18.04 -21.19
C THR A 203 -3.71 -17.34 -20.47
N MET A 204 -3.84 -16.08 -20.03
CA MET A 204 -2.75 -15.35 -19.36
C MET A 204 -2.82 -15.43 -17.83
N PHE A 205 -3.95 -15.85 -17.24
CA PHE A 205 -4.14 -15.86 -15.77
C PHE A 205 -3.14 -16.76 -15.03
N HIS A 206 -2.79 -17.93 -15.58
CA HIS A 206 -1.81 -18.83 -14.97
C HIS A 206 -0.40 -18.23 -14.83
N ARG A 207 -0.07 -17.20 -15.65
CA ARG A 207 1.25 -16.53 -15.61
C ARG A 207 1.34 -15.41 -14.58
N ILE A 208 0.17 -14.91 -14.13
CA ILE A 208 0.04 -13.81 -13.17
C ILE A 208 -0.30 -14.36 -11.78
N PHE A 209 -0.76 -15.62 -11.70
CA PHE A 209 -1.04 -16.33 -10.47
C PHE A 209 0.15 -16.27 -9.49
N ASN A 210 -0.12 -15.90 -8.23
CA ASN A 210 0.85 -15.71 -7.15
C ASN A 210 1.98 -14.69 -7.42
N ARG A 211 1.79 -13.79 -8.38
CA ARG A 211 2.72 -12.69 -8.65
C ARG A 211 1.98 -11.37 -8.43
N PRO A 212 1.98 -10.81 -7.20
CA PRO A 212 1.34 -9.54 -6.96
C PRO A 212 1.97 -8.51 -7.91
N PRO A 213 1.16 -7.79 -8.69
CA PRO A 213 1.67 -6.79 -9.61
C PRO A 213 2.44 -5.71 -8.84
N ILE A 214 3.52 -5.24 -9.45
CA ILE A 214 4.40 -4.23 -8.87
C ILE A 214 4.12 -2.92 -9.60
N TRP A 215 3.84 -1.87 -8.83
CA TRP A 215 3.82 -0.51 -9.36
C TRP A 215 5.25 -0.03 -9.52
N ILE A 216 5.62 0.35 -10.75
CA ILE A 216 6.93 0.94 -11.04
C ILE A 216 6.71 2.42 -11.23
N GLU A 217 7.25 3.21 -10.30
CA GLU A 217 7.45 4.64 -10.48
C GLU A 217 8.76 4.82 -11.27
N PRO A 218 8.72 5.38 -12.48
CA PRO A 218 9.93 5.53 -13.28
C PRO A 218 10.77 6.66 -12.72
N PRO A 219 12.10 6.59 -12.90
CA PRO A 219 12.94 7.74 -12.64
C PRO A 219 12.48 8.91 -13.51
N ILE A 220 12.53 10.13 -12.95
CA ILE A 220 12.13 11.40 -13.59
C ILE A 220 12.91 11.61 -14.90
N SER A 221 12.46 10.94 -15.96
CA SER A 221 12.78 11.09 -17.38
C SER A 221 12.22 9.86 -18.12
N SER A 222 10.95 9.93 -18.52
CA SER A 222 10.23 8.97 -19.38
C SER A 222 9.77 7.66 -18.72
N ILE A 223 8.48 7.39 -18.86
CA ILE A 223 7.78 6.27 -18.22
C ILE A 223 7.40 5.23 -19.25
N TYR A 224 7.91 4.01 -19.08
CA TYR A 224 7.39 2.82 -19.73
C TYR A 224 6.66 1.97 -18.69
N VAL A 225 5.40 1.62 -18.99
CA VAL A 225 4.73 0.51 -18.30
C VAL A 225 5.33 -0.78 -18.85
N ILE A 226 6.30 -1.36 -18.16
CA ILE A 226 6.78 -2.70 -18.52
C ILE A 226 5.71 -3.69 -18.07
N GLN A 227 4.90 -4.17 -19.02
CA GLN A 227 4.25 -5.45 -18.85
C GLN A 227 5.35 -6.52 -18.84
N LEU A 228 5.23 -7.53 -17.97
CA LEU A 228 6.02 -8.78 -17.99
C LEU A 228 5.80 -9.60 -19.30
N LYS A 229 5.69 -8.94 -20.45
CA LYS A 229 5.76 -9.55 -21.78
C LYS A 229 7.18 -9.56 -22.33
N ASP A 230 8.07 -8.69 -21.83
CA ASP A 230 9.40 -8.48 -22.43
C ASP A 230 10.56 -9.08 -21.62
N MET A 231 10.27 -10.01 -20.69
CA MET A 231 11.26 -10.72 -19.87
C MET A 231 11.30 -12.23 -20.14
N ILE A 232 11.12 -12.66 -21.39
CA ILE A 232 11.35 -14.05 -21.81
C ILE A 232 12.23 -14.06 -23.05
#